data_AF-A0A920IXF8-F1
#
_entry.id   AF-A0A920IXF8-F1
#
_cell.length_a   1.000
_cell.length_b   1.000
_cell.length_c   1.000
_cell.angle_alpha   90.00
_cell.angle_beta   90.00
_cell.angle_gamma   90.00
#
_symmetry.space_group_name_H-M   'P 1'
#
loop_
_entity.id
_entity.type
_entity.pdbx_description
1 polymer ?
#
loop_
_entity_poly.entity_id
_entity_poly.type
_entity_poly.pdbx_seq_one_letter_code
_entity_poly.pdbx_strand_id
1 'polypeptide(L)'
;MCKDYEIKEQFRSIISEGYVLTIDYGMTEKDLFYNGKKKSFMSVINNHNFYNDYFFAPGKSDITFQVDMKDISDDFNEIGLINKFIMSQRQFLYNLGLGECLVALLNHKWALKKSIKIDSYKSTY
;
A
#
# COMPACT_ATOMS: atom_id res chain seq x y z
N MET A 1 -28.21 -2.65 11.93
CA MET A 1 -27.26 -3.58 12.54
C MET A 1 -26.30 -3.99 11.45
N CYS A 2 -25.06 -3.51 11.45
CA CYS A 2 -24.02 -4.15 10.64
C CYS A 2 -23.96 -5.60 11.11
N LYS A 3 -24.08 -6.54 10.18
CA LYS A 3 -23.79 -7.93 10.50
C LYS A 3 -22.32 -7.99 10.91
N ASP A 4 -22.02 -8.80 11.92
CA ASP A 4 -20.65 -9.15 12.32
C ASP A 4 -19.99 -9.95 11.19
N TYR A 5 -19.70 -9.28 10.08
CA TYR A 5 -18.85 -9.82 9.04
C TYR A 5 -17.42 -9.48 9.43
N GLU A 6 -16.85 -10.33 10.28
CA GLU A 6 -15.42 -10.28 10.54
C GLU A 6 -14.70 -10.68 9.25
N ILE A 7 -14.01 -9.73 8.63
CA ILE A 7 -13.35 -9.92 7.34
C ILE A 7 -12.37 -11.12 7.36
N LYS A 8 -11.81 -11.44 8.54
CA LYS A 8 -10.96 -12.61 8.78
C LYS A 8 -11.62 -13.94 8.38
N GLU A 9 -12.91 -14.12 8.65
CA GLU A 9 -13.62 -15.36 8.29
C GLU A 9 -13.74 -15.53 6.77
N GLN A 10 -13.83 -14.43 6.02
CA GLN A 10 -13.78 -14.50 4.55
C GLN A 10 -12.42 -14.97 4.07
N PHE A 11 -11.32 -14.46 4.63
CA PHE A 11 -9.97 -14.93 4.32
C PHE A 11 -9.79 -16.43 4.64
N ARG A 12 -10.28 -16.88 5.80
CA ARG A 12 -10.25 -18.30 6.19
C ARG A 12 -10.98 -19.19 5.19
N SER A 13 -12.10 -18.72 4.62
CA SER A 13 -12.88 -19.49 3.65
C SER A 13 -12.25 -19.60 2.26
N ILE A 14 -11.41 -18.63 1.88
CA ILE A 14 -10.84 -18.52 0.52
C ILE A 14 -9.44 -19.13 0.43
N ILE A 15 -8.65 -19.07 1.52
CA ILE A 15 -7.24 -19.44 1.51
C ILE A 15 -7.05 -20.78 2.23
N SER A 16 -6.95 -21.86 1.45
CA SER A 16 -6.52 -23.16 1.97
C SER A 16 -5.00 -23.28 2.07
N GLU A 17 -4.26 -22.67 1.15
CA GLU A 17 -2.79 -22.65 1.08
C GLU A 17 -2.29 -21.36 0.41
N GLY A 18 -1.15 -20.82 0.84
CA GLY A 18 -0.51 -19.65 0.21
C GLY A 18 -0.13 -18.55 1.19
N TYR A 19 -0.14 -17.31 0.71
CA TYR A 19 0.26 -16.11 1.45
C TYR A 19 -0.76 -14.99 1.27
N VAL A 20 -0.99 -14.22 2.33
CA VAL A 20 -1.70 -12.94 2.28
C VAL A 20 -0.68 -11.82 2.35
N LEU A 21 -0.77 -10.87 1.42
CA LEU A 21 0.01 -9.64 1.44
C LEU A 21 -0.94 -8.44 1.52
N THR A 22 -0.93 -7.75 2.65
CA THR A 22 -1.67 -6.50 2.87
C THR A 22 -0.72 -5.31 2.72
N ILE A 23 -1.10 -4.32 1.93
CA ILE A 23 -0.37 -3.07 1.76
C ILE A 23 -1.36 -1.95 1.96
N ASP A 24 -1.16 -1.15 3.01
CA ASP A 24 -1.95 0.04 3.27
C ASP A 24 -1.11 1.08 4.01
N TYR A 25 -1.62 2.30 4.14
CA TYR A 25 -1.01 3.32 4.98
C TYR A 25 -1.55 3.21 6.42
N GLY A 26 -0.64 3.08 7.36
CA GLY A 26 -0.97 2.78 8.73
C GLY A 26 0.27 2.45 9.54
N MET A 27 0.08 2.30 10.84
CA MET A 27 1.12 1.91 11.78
C MET A 27 0.50 1.04 12.87
N THR A 28 1.26 0.73 13.93
CA THR A 28 0.67 0.07 15.11
C THR A 28 -0.15 1.07 15.91
N GLU A 29 -1.11 0.58 16.71
CA GLU A 29 -1.85 1.39 17.69
C GLU A 29 -0.93 2.38 18.44
N LYS A 30 0.21 1.89 18.98
CA LYS A 30 1.14 2.72 19.75
C LYS A 30 1.72 3.90 18.95
N ASP A 31 1.94 3.71 17.66
CA ASP A 31 2.44 4.75 16.77
C ASP A 31 1.33 5.73 16.36
N LEU A 32 0.10 5.22 16.23
CA LEU A 32 -1.10 5.98 15.94
C LEU A 32 -1.44 6.93 17.10
N PHE A 33 -1.44 6.45 18.35
CA PHE A 33 -1.83 7.24 19.53
C PHE A 33 -0.69 8.05 20.18
N TYR A 34 0.50 8.11 19.57
CA TYR A 34 1.59 8.94 20.08
C TYR A 34 1.21 10.44 19.98
N ASN A 35 1.20 11.12 21.13
CA ASN A 35 0.61 12.44 21.45
C ASN A 35 1.00 13.68 20.60
N GLY A 36 1.64 13.53 19.43
CA GLY A 36 2.17 14.64 18.64
C GLY A 36 1.74 14.73 17.18
N LYS A 37 0.98 13.77 16.62
CA LYS A 37 0.71 13.73 15.17
C LYS A 37 -0.78 13.52 14.85
N LYS A 38 -1.41 14.61 14.37
CA LYS A 38 -2.80 14.74 13.86
C LYS A 38 -3.92 14.64 14.90
N LYS A 39 -5.00 15.40 14.67
CA LYS A 39 -6.23 15.44 15.49
C LYS A 39 -7.15 14.23 15.25
N SER A 40 -6.88 13.40 14.25
CA SER A 40 -7.71 12.24 13.87
C SER A 40 -6.96 11.29 12.92
N PHE A 41 -7.38 10.01 12.93
CA PHE A 41 -6.97 8.97 11.98
C PHE A 41 -7.78 8.97 10.69
N MET A 42 -8.91 9.66 10.68
CA MET A 42 -9.78 9.82 9.52
C MET A 42 -9.31 11.00 8.66
N SER A 43 -9.33 10.82 7.35
CA SER A 43 -9.13 11.86 6.36
C SER A 43 -10.36 11.97 5.46
N VAL A 44 -10.82 13.19 5.20
CA VAL A 44 -11.82 13.47 4.17
C VAL A 44 -11.14 14.16 3.02
N ILE A 45 -11.23 13.56 1.83
CA ILE A 45 -10.53 14.02 0.64
C ILE A 45 -11.56 14.31 -0.46
N ASN A 46 -11.54 15.53 -0.99
CA ASN A 46 -12.34 15.90 -2.16
C ASN A 46 -11.49 16.72 -3.13
N ASN A 47 -11.52 16.37 -4.42
CA ASN A 47 -10.73 17.05 -5.46
C ASN A 47 -9.25 17.27 -5.06
N HIS A 48 -8.59 16.21 -4.56
CA HIS A 48 -7.19 16.22 -4.08
C HIS A 48 -6.88 17.15 -2.89
N ASN A 49 -7.88 17.60 -2.14
CA ASN A 49 -7.70 18.43 -0.96
C ASN A 49 -8.21 17.73 0.31
N PHE A 50 -7.56 18.02 1.45
CA PHE A 50 -7.96 17.51 2.76
C PHE A 50 -8.94 18.46 3.45
N TYR A 51 -9.98 17.89 4.05
CA TYR A 51 -11.01 18.62 4.78
C TYR A 51 -11.08 18.15 6.23
N ASN A 52 -11.29 19.10 7.15
CA ASN A 52 -11.49 18.82 8.57
C ASN A 52 -12.97 18.51 8.88
N ASP A 53 -13.89 18.85 7.99
CA ASP A 53 -15.31 18.55 8.12
C ASP A 53 -15.60 17.15 7.57
N TYR A 54 -16.04 16.25 8.46
CA TYR A 54 -16.33 14.87 8.13
C TYR A 54 -17.58 14.68 7.25
N PHE A 55 -18.45 15.70 7.18
CA PHE A 55 -19.64 15.68 6.35
C PHE A 55 -19.48 16.52 5.08
N PHE A 56 -18.25 16.92 4.74
CA PHE A 56 -18.01 17.67 3.52
C PHE A 56 -18.40 16.84 2.29
N ALA A 57 -19.38 17.32 1.53
CA ALA A 57 -19.87 16.75 0.27
C ALA A 57 -20.10 15.22 0.29
N PRO A 58 -21.10 14.71 1.04
CA PRO A 58 -21.37 13.27 1.16
C PRO A 58 -21.59 12.61 -0.20
N GLY A 59 -21.00 11.43 -0.39
CA GLY A 59 -21.02 10.69 -1.67
C GLY A 59 -20.11 11.27 -2.76
N LYS A 60 -19.46 12.41 -2.51
CA LYS A 60 -18.47 13.01 -3.42
C LYS A 60 -17.07 13.11 -2.81
N SER A 61 -16.95 12.97 -1.51
CA SER A 61 -15.67 12.89 -0.81
C SER A 61 -15.29 11.45 -0.56
N ASP A 62 -13.99 11.18 -0.64
CA ASP A 62 -13.38 9.95 -0.15
C ASP A 62 -13.14 10.09 1.36
N ILE A 63 -13.44 9.03 2.11
CA ILE A 63 -13.25 8.97 3.56
C ILE A 63 -12.35 7.78 3.85
N THR A 64 -11.17 8.07 4.39
CA THR A 64 -10.13 7.07 4.58
C THR A 64 -9.60 7.08 6.00
N PHE A 65 -9.10 5.96 6.49
CA PHE A 65 -8.55 5.80 7.85
C PHE A 65 -7.16 5.20 7.80
N GLN A 66 -6.28 5.61 8.72
CA GLN A 66 -5.03 4.87 8.93
C GLN A 66 -5.37 3.48 9.47
N VAL A 67 -4.80 2.45 8.84
CA VAL A 67 -5.00 1.06 9.25
C VAL A 67 -4.16 0.74 10.47
N ASP A 68 -4.74 0.07 11.46
CA ASP A 68 -3.97 -0.57 12.54
C ASP A 68 -3.46 -1.92 12.06
N MET A 69 -2.17 -1.99 11.76
CA MET A 69 -1.54 -3.20 11.23
C MET A 69 -1.38 -4.29 12.31
N LYS A 70 -1.41 -3.92 13.60
CA LYS A 70 -1.35 -4.88 14.70
C LYS A 70 -2.70 -5.58 14.87
N ASP A 71 -3.79 -4.83 14.78
CA ASP A 71 -5.15 -5.37 14.85
C ASP A 71 -5.41 -6.42 13.76
N ILE A 72 -5.11 -6.09 12.48
CA ILE A 72 -5.19 -7.05 11.37
C ILE A 72 -4.33 -8.29 11.63
N SER A 73 -3.12 -8.11 12.15
CA SER A 73 -2.24 -9.23 12.45
C SER A 73 -2.82 -10.16 13.51
N ASP A 74 -3.48 -9.62 14.53
CA ASP A 74 -4.04 -10.40 15.63
C ASP A 74 -5.28 -11.16 15.13
N ASP A 75 -6.15 -10.51 14.36
CA ASP A 75 -7.28 -11.14 13.67
C ASP A 75 -6.86 -12.32 12.76
N PHE A 76 -5.78 -12.14 12.00
CA PHE A 76 -5.27 -13.20 11.11
C PHE A 76 -4.62 -14.36 11.89
N ASN A 77 -3.95 -14.06 13.01
CA ASN A 77 -3.41 -15.10 13.88
C ASN A 77 -4.51 -15.98 14.49
N GLU A 78 -5.65 -15.40 14.86
CA GLU A 78 -6.80 -16.13 15.42
C GLU A 78 -7.35 -17.20 14.45
N ILE A 79 -7.35 -16.92 13.15
CA ILE A 79 -7.82 -17.86 12.12
C ILE A 79 -6.73 -18.79 11.59
N GLY A 80 -5.51 -18.75 12.16
CA GLY A 80 -4.40 -19.62 11.79
C GLY A 80 -3.53 -19.11 10.63
N LEU A 81 -3.73 -17.87 10.16
CA LEU A 81 -2.81 -17.21 9.23
C LEU A 81 -1.64 -16.63 10.03
N ILE A 82 -0.57 -17.42 10.17
CA ILE A 82 0.61 -17.03 10.94
C ILE A 82 1.28 -15.82 10.28
N ASN A 83 1.24 -14.67 10.96
CA ASN A 83 1.94 -13.49 10.47
C ASN A 83 3.46 -13.68 10.56
N LYS A 84 4.14 -13.59 9.41
CA LYS A 84 5.60 -13.69 9.35
C LYS A 84 6.30 -12.34 9.55
N PHE A 85 5.73 -11.24 9.04
CA PHE A 85 6.40 -9.94 9.01
C PHE A 85 5.40 -8.77 8.96
N ILE A 86 5.63 -7.75 9.79
CA ILE A 86 5.06 -6.41 9.65
C ILE A 86 6.21 -5.45 9.40
N MET A 87 6.23 -4.77 8.25
CA MET A 87 7.30 -3.84 7.89
C MET A 87 6.78 -2.70 7.01
N SER A 88 7.56 -1.62 6.91
CA SER A 88 7.23 -0.52 5.99
C SER A 88 7.31 -0.98 4.52
N GLN A 89 6.49 -0.37 3.65
CA GLN A 89 6.56 -0.58 2.19
C GLN A 89 7.98 -0.36 1.65
N ARG A 90 8.71 0.63 2.19
CA ARG A 90 10.10 0.90 1.83
C ARG A 90 10.95 -0.35 2.06
N GLN A 91 10.92 -0.90 3.28
CA GLN A 91 11.71 -2.08 3.62
C GLN A 91 11.34 -3.29 2.76
N PHE A 92 10.03 -3.51 2.56
CA PHE A 92 9.54 -4.61 1.73
C PHE A 92 10.06 -4.52 0.30
N LEU A 93 9.94 -3.34 -0.34
CA LEU A 93 10.42 -3.14 -1.71
C LEU A 93 11.94 -3.25 -1.84
N TYR A 94 12.71 -2.74 -0.87
CA TYR A 94 14.16 -2.93 -0.88
C TYR A 94 14.54 -4.41 -0.77
N ASN A 95 13.88 -5.17 0.12
CA ASN A 95 14.11 -6.61 0.26
C ASN A 95 13.75 -7.39 -1.02
N LEU A 96 12.83 -6.89 -1.84
CA LEU A 96 12.49 -7.45 -3.15
C LEU A 96 13.44 -7.05 -4.29
N GLY A 97 14.46 -6.23 -4.01
CA GLY A 97 15.44 -5.82 -5.01
C GLY A 97 15.03 -4.58 -5.83
N LEU A 98 14.31 -3.63 -5.21
CA LEU A 98 13.93 -2.37 -5.87
C LEU A 98 15.15 -1.63 -6.46
N GLY A 99 16.32 -1.70 -5.81
CA GLY A 99 17.54 -1.06 -6.30
C GLY A 99 18.00 -1.65 -7.63
N GLU A 100 18.04 -2.97 -7.72
CA GLU A 100 18.40 -3.74 -8.91
C GLU A 100 17.41 -3.48 -10.05
N CYS A 101 16.11 -3.47 -9.73
CA CYS A 101 15.06 -3.12 -10.70
C CYS A 101 15.27 -1.71 -11.27
N LEU A 102 15.61 -0.72 -10.44
CA LEU A 102 15.89 0.65 -10.90
C LEU A 102 17.12 0.70 -11.81
N VAL A 103 18.20 0.01 -11.46
CA VAL A 103 19.40 -0.08 -12.33
C VAL A 103 19.07 -0.73 -13.67
N ALA A 104 18.32 -1.83 -13.67
CA ALA A 104 17.90 -2.52 -14.89
C ALA A 104 17.04 -1.62 -15.79
N LEU A 105 16.08 -0.89 -15.22
CA LEU A 105 15.24 0.06 -15.95
C LEU A 105 16.04 1.22 -16.56
N LEU A 106 17.01 1.75 -15.81
CA LEU A 106 17.91 2.80 -16.32
C LEU A 106 18.73 2.27 -17.51
N ASN A 107 19.33 1.09 -17.38
CA ASN A 107 20.13 0.49 -18.44
C ASN A 107 19.29 0.18 -19.69
N HIS A 108 18.07 -0.33 -19.51
CA HIS A 108 17.15 -0.59 -20.61
C HIS A 108 16.77 0.70 -21.36
N LYS A 109 16.45 1.77 -20.62
CA LYS A 109 16.13 3.09 -21.21
C LYS A 109 17.32 3.65 -22.01
N TRP A 110 18.55 3.44 -21.52
CA TRP A 110 19.75 3.86 -22.23
C TRP A 110 19.99 3.03 -23.50
N ALA A 111 19.79 1.72 -23.45
CA ALA A 111 19.88 0.84 -24.61
C ALA A 111 18.87 1.22 -25.71
N LEU A 112 17.61 1.49 -25.34
CA LEU A 112 16.59 1.99 -26.28
C LEU A 112 16.99 3.33 -26.93
N LYS A 113 17.48 4.28 -26.12
CA LYS A 113 17.91 5.60 -26.64
C LYS A 113 19.11 5.49 -27.59
N LYS A 114 20.03 4.54 -27.35
CA LYS A 114 21.16 4.27 -28.23
C LYS A 114 20.71 3.66 -29.56
N SER A 115 19.75 2.75 -29.53
CA SER A 115 19.20 2.09 -30.72
C SER A 115 18.49 3.08 -31.65
N ILE A 116 17.63 3.94 -31.10
CA ILE A 116 16.94 5.01 -31.88
C ILE A 116 17.94 5.98 -32.53
N LYS A 117 19.02 6.34 -31.81
CA LYS A 117 20.07 7.18 -32.40
C LYS A 117 20.77 6.47 -33.56
N ILE A 118 21.14 5.20 -33.41
CA ILE A 118 21.82 4.44 -34.48
C ILE A 118 20.94 4.35 -35.74
N ASP A 119 19.64 4.13 -35.61
CA ASP A 119 18.74 4.04 -36.76
C ASP A 119 18.57 5.39 -37.47
N SER A 120 18.59 6.51 -36.74
CA SER A 120 18.57 7.85 -37.35
C SER A 120 19.82 8.20 -38.16
N TYR A 121 20.95 7.51 -37.93
CA TYR A 121 22.18 7.68 -38.71
C TYR A 121 22.29 6.73 -39.91
N LYS A 122 21.42 5.71 -40.02
CA LYS A 122 21.43 4.73 -41.11
C LYS A 122 20.49 5.08 -42.27
N SER A 123 19.70 6.13 -42.18
CA SER A 123 18.71 6.54 -43.19
C SER A 123 19.22 7.61 -44.18
N THR A 124 20.52 7.90 -44.24
CA THR A 124 21.08 9.04 -44.99
C THR A 124 22.05 8.66 -46.13
N TYR A 125 22.00 7.42 -46.63
CA TYR A 125 22.74 7.01 -47.82
C TYR A 125 21.83 6.31 -48.82
#